data_AF-A0A7C4C8B3-F1
#
_entry.id   AF-A0A7C4C8B3-F1
#
_cell.length_a   1.000
_cell.length_b   1.000
_cell.length_c   1.000
_cell.angle_alpha   90.00
_cell.angle_beta   90.00
_cell.angle_gamma   90.00
#
_symmetry.space_group_name_H-M   'P 1'
#
loop_
_entity.id
_entity.type
_entity.pdbx_description
1 polymer ?
#
loop_
_entity_poly.entity_id
_entity_poly.type
_entity_poly.pdbx_seq_one_letter_code
_entity_poly.pdbx_strand_id
1 'polypeptide(L)'
;MNQRHTEFFGPDLARGPFSSQRIETSALQIATALAQLRAPVTRSDDALRTHADFIRELADRLAPDWAASVGLAVLPEVSDTIRLTVTAPIGTSSLLELWLADGPGGGLTTLAPTGVTFGVGTVLETVVSGKHYRVLTSEAGVIDVSVTYPGTRAWYWAVTRLGRVYYSPRLQFT
;
A
#
# COMPACT_ATOMS: atom_id res chain seq x y z
N MET A 1 -9.10 26.66 7.82
CA MET A 1 -8.31 26.87 6.59
C MET A 1 -7.43 25.65 6.39
N ASN A 2 -7.71 24.82 5.37
CA ASN A 2 -6.93 23.63 5.04
C ASN A 2 -5.73 24.03 4.18
N GLN A 3 -4.54 24.15 4.78
CA GLN A 3 -3.29 24.30 4.02
C GLN A 3 -2.93 22.94 3.41
N ARG A 4 -3.25 22.75 2.13
CA ARG A 4 -2.71 21.65 1.34
C ARG A 4 -1.39 22.10 0.74
N HIS A 5 -0.30 21.50 1.19
CA HIS A 5 1.05 21.73 0.68
C HIS A 5 1.09 21.47 -0.83
N THR A 6 1.62 22.43 -1.60
CA THR A 6 1.92 22.28 -3.02
C THR A 6 3.34 21.76 -3.11
N GLU A 7 3.53 20.44 -3.26
CA GLU A 7 4.88 19.87 -3.41
C GLU A 7 5.39 20.11 -4.83
N PHE A 8 6.59 20.67 -4.93
CA PHE A 8 7.29 20.96 -6.17
C PHE A 8 8.03 19.70 -6.65
N PHE A 9 7.58 19.11 -7.76
CA PHE A 9 8.26 17.98 -8.40
C PHE A 9 9.42 18.46 -9.28
N GLY A 10 10.50 18.91 -8.65
CA GLY A 10 11.78 19.11 -9.34
C GLY A 10 12.52 17.77 -9.54
N PRO A 11 13.44 17.68 -10.52
CA PRO A 11 14.37 16.56 -10.61
C PRO A 11 15.40 16.68 -9.48
N ASP A 12 15.02 16.27 -8.27
CA ASP A 12 15.92 16.27 -7.12
C ASP A 12 16.74 14.97 -7.07
N LEU A 13 18.04 15.18 -6.86
CA LEU A 13 19.12 14.22 -6.97
C LEU A 13 19.13 13.30 -5.74
N ALA A 14 18.47 12.14 -5.85
CA ALA A 14 18.76 10.92 -5.09
C ALA A 14 18.81 11.01 -3.53
N ARG A 15 18.29 12.06 -2.89
CA ARG A 15 18.35 12.24 -1.43
C ARG A 15 17.00 12.43 -0.72
N GLY A 16 15.88 12.22 -1.43
CA GLY A 16 14.56 12.08 -0.83
C GLY A 16 14.07 10.63 -0.84
N PRO A 17 12.96 10.29 -0.15
CA PRO A 17 12.33 8.97 -0.20
C PRO A 17 11.88 8.53 -1.61
N PHE A 18 12.03 9.40 -2.61
CA PHE A 18 11.75 9.22 -4.03
C PHE A 18 13.08 9.14 -4.82
N SER A 19 13.81 8.04 -4.64
CA SER A 19 15.00 7.77 -5.46
C SER A 19 14.58 7.51 -6.92
N SER A 20 15.27 8.11 -7.89
CA SER A 20 14.99 7.97 -9.35
C SER A 20 15.00 6.53 -9.89
N GLN A 21 15.49 5.57 -9.12
CA GLN A 21 15.50 4.15 -9.47
C GLN A 21 14.16 3.45 -9.24
N ARG A 22 13.17 4.13 -8.64
CA ARG A 22 11.86 3.54 -8.38
C ARG A 22 10.91 3.79 -9.55
N ILE A 23 10.11 2.78 -9.87
CA ILE A 23 9.18 2.81 -11.00
C ILE A 23 8.16 3.93 -10.86
N GLU A 24 7.74 4.26 -9.62
CA GLU A 24 6.83 5.36 -9.34
C GLU A 24 7.40 6.72 -9.72
N THR A 25 8.65 6.97 -9.34
CA THR A 25 9.30 8.25 -9.61
C THR A 25 9.57 8.38 -11.10
N SER A 26 9.97 7.28 -11.76
CA SER A 26 10.18 7.23 -13.20
C SER A 26 8.89 7.46 -13.98
N ALA A 27 7.80 6.77 -13.63
CA ALA A 27 6.51 6.92 -14.30
C ALA A 27 5.95 8.34 -14.15
N LEU A 28 6.08 8.94 -12.96
CA LEU A 28 5.62 10.30 -12.69
C LEU A 28 6.49 11.34 -13.39
N GLN A 29 7.81 11.13 -13.47
CA GLN A 29 8.72 11.99 -14.24
C GLN A 29 8.45 11.92 -15.74
N ILE A 30 8.27 10.72 -16.31
CA ILE A 30 7.92 10.53 -17.72
C ILE A 30 6.55 11.15 -18.01
N ALA A 31 5.54 10.91 -17.16
CA ALA A 31 4.22 11.49 -17.30
C ALA A 31 4.27 13.02 -17.23
N THR A 32 5.04 13.60 -16.31
CA THR A 32 5.24 15.05 -16.20
C THR A 32 5.90 15.61 -17.46
N ALA A 33 6.96 14.96 -17.96
CA ALA A 33 7.66 15.39 -19.17
C ALA A 33 6.74 15.34 -20.40
N LEU A 34 5.95 14.28 -20.56
CA LEU A 34 4.97 14.15 -21.64
C LEU A 34 3.84 15.17 -21.49
N ALA A 35 3.40 15.45 -20.26
CA ALA A 35 2.35 16.41 -19.98
C ALA A 35 2.77 17.86 -20.22
N GLN A 36 4.08 18.20 -20.27
CA GLN A 36 4.53 19.55 -20.61
C GLN A 36 3.97 20.04 -21.96
N LEU A 37 3.73 19.14 -22.92
CA LEU A 37 3.08 19.45 -24.20
C LEU A 37 1.64 19.93 -24.06
N ARG A 38 1.01 19.68 -22.90
CA ARG A 38 -0.36 20.07 -22.55
C ARG A 38 -0.41 20.95 -21.29
N ALA A 39 0.70 21.62 -20.96
CA ALA A 39 0.73 22.54 -19.83
C ALA A 39 -0.34 23.64 -20.00
N PRO A 40 -1.12 23.96 -18.96
CA PRO A 40 -2.20 24.93 -19.07
C PRO A 40 -1.62 26.33 -19.35
N VAL A 41 -2.18 26.98 -20.37
CA VAL A 41 -1.78 28.34 -20.77
C VAL A 41 -2.19 29.37 -19.70
N THR A 42 -3.31 29.10 -19.01
CA THR A 42 -3.80 29.88 -17.88
C THR A 42 -3.40 29.20 -16.56
N ARG A 43 -2.74 29.96 -15.67
CA ARG A 43 -2.30 29.46 -14.35
C ARG A 43 -3.38 29.63 -13.28
N SER A 44 -4.63 29.32 -13.60
CA SER A 44 -5.69 29.28 -12.58
C SER A 44 -5.58 28.00 -11.75
N ASP A 45 -6.02 28.06 -10.49
CA ASP A 45 -5.96 26.91 -9.57
C ASP A 45 -6.67 25.67 -10.13
N ASP A 46 -7.81 25.87 -10.80
CA ASP A 46 -8.55 24.76 -11.43
C ASP A 46 -7.80 24.17 -12.62
N ALA A 47 -7.18 25.00 -13.47
CA ALA A 47 -6.39 24.51 -14.59
C ALA A 47 -5.14 23.73 -14.12
N LEU A 48 -4.49 24.21 -13.05
CA LEU A 48 -3.38 23.50 -12.42
C LEU A 48 -3.83 22.17 -11.81
N ARG A 49 -5.01 22.11 -11.17
CA ARG A 49 -5.56 20.88 -10.60
C ARG A 49 -5.87 19.85 -11.69
N THR A 50 -6.58 20.25 -12.75
CA THR A 50 -6.88 19.37 -13.88
C THR A 50 -5.60 18.85 -14.54
N HIS A 51 -4.57 19.69 -14.65
CA HIS A 51 -3.29 19.27 -15.21
C HIS A 51 -2.55 18.26 -14.32
N ALA A 52 -2.57 18.46 -13.00
CA ALA A 52 -2.00 17.51 -12.04
C ALA A 52 -2.73 16.15 -12.07
N ASP A 53 -4.06 16.16 -12.20
CA ASP A 53 -4.84 14.93 -12.32
C ASP A 53 -4.54 14.19 -13.62
N PHE A 54 -4.35 14.92 -14.73
CA PHE A 54 -3.89 14.34 -16.00
C PHE A 54 -2.51 13.68 -15.90
N ILE A 55 -1.54 14.32 -15.21
CA ILE A 55 -0.21 13.74 -14.97
C ILE A 55 -0.33 12.43 -14.18
N ARG A 56 -1.17 12.39 -13.15
CA ARG A 56 -1.41 11.17 -12.37
C ARG A 56 -2.03 10.06 -13.21
N GLU A 57 -3.07 10.36 -13.96
CA GLU A 57 -3.72 9.38 -14.83
C GLU A 57 -2.75 8.82 -15.89
N LEU A 58 -1.88 9.67 -16.44
CA LEU A 58 -0.83 9.25 -17.37
C LEU A 58 0.23 8.37 -16.69
N ALA A 59 0.67 8.73 -15.47
CA ALA A 59 1.61 7.92 -14.70
C ALA A 59 1.02 6.53 -14.36
N ASP A 60 -0.25 6.48 -13.97
CA ASP A 60 -0.97 5.23 -13.70
C ASP A 60 -1.08 4.36 -14.95
N ARG A 61 -1.29 4.96 -16.14
CA ARG A 61 -1.27 4.23 -17.43
C ARG A 61 0.12 3.72 -17.82
N LEU A 62 1.18 4.46 -17.47
CA LEU A 62 2.57 4.05 -17.74
C LEU A 62 3.03 2.91 -16.82
N ALA A 63 2.46 2.82 -15.61
CA ALA A 63 2.76 1.78 -14.63
C ALA A 63 1.46 1.20 -14.01
N PRO A 64 0.63 0.49 -14.81
CA PRO A 64 -0.69 0.04 -14.37
C PRO A 64 -0.62 -0.94 -13.20
N ASP A 65 0.41 -1.80 -13.18
CA ASP A 65 0.66 -2.72 -12.08
C ASP A 65 0.98 -1.97 -10.78
N TRP A 66 1.52 -0.76 -10.83
CA TRP A 66 1.79 0.06 -9.65
C TRP A 66 0.57 0.87 -9.18
N ALA A 67 -0.28 1.28 -10.12
CA ALA A 67 -1.53 1.98 -9.83
C ALA A 67 -2.55 1.08 -9.11
N ALA A 68 -2.48 -0.24 -9.31
CA ALA A 68 -3.34 -1.23 -8.69
C ALA A 68 -3.30 -1.17 -7.14
N SER A 69 -4.39 -0.68 -6.54
CA SER A 69 -4.58 -0.61 -5.09
C SER A 69 -4.84 -1.99 -4.50
N VAL A 70 -4.28 -2.26 -3.32
CA VAL A 70 -4.64 -3.43 -2.52
C VAL A 70 -5.89 -3.14 -1.72
N GLY A 71 -6.91 -4.00 -1.83
CA GLY A 71 -8.09 -3.97 -0.97
C GLY A 71 -7.81 -4.70 0.34
N LEU A 72 -8.22 -4.11 1.47
CA LEU A 72 -7.99 -4.64 2.82
C LEU A 72 -9.30 -4.62 3.60
N ALA A 73 -9.86 -5.81 3.87
CA ALA A 73 -11.12 -5.97 4.57
C ALA A 73 -10.92 -6.73 5.89
N VAL A 74 -11.09 -6.04 7.02
CA VAL A 74 -10.99 -6.64 8.36
C VAL A 74 -12.38 -7.05 8.82
N LEU A 75 -12.52 -8.31 9.23
CA LEU A 75 -13.74 -8.83 9.85
C LEU A 75 -13.75 -8.56 11.37
N PRO A 76 -14.93 -8.58 12.00
CA PRO A 76 -15.04 -8.51 13.46
C PRO A 76 -14.28 -9.64 14.16
N GLU A 77 -13.90 -9.40 15.40
CA GLU A 77 -13.33 -10.41 16.29
C GLU A 77 -14.34 -11.51 16.62
N VAL A 78 -13.89 -12.77 16.52
CA VAL A 78 -14.63 -13.96 16.92
C VAL A 78 -13.66 -14.89 17.65
N SER A 79 -13.91 -15.16 18.94
CA SER A 79 -13.09 -16.05 19.77
C SER A 79 -11.59 -15.69 19.71
N ASP A 80 -11.27 -14.46 20.14
CA ASP A 80 -9.92 -13.90 20.16
C ASP A 80 -9.22 -13.88 18.80
N THR A 81 -9.97 -14.03 17.70
CA THR A 81 -9.43 -14.14 16.33
C THR A 81 -10.07 -13.13 15.40
N ILE A 82 -9.23 -12.41 14.66
CA ILE A 82 -9.64 -11.43 13.64
C ILE A 82 -9.09 -11.88 12.28
N ARG A 83 -9.96 -11.92 11.27
CA ARG A 83 -9.58 -12.22 9.89
C ARG A 83 -9.43 -10.93 9.08
N LEU A 84 -8.38 -10.88 8.27
CA LEU A 84 -8.18 -9.91 7.20
C LEU A 84 -8.21 -10.64 5.86
N THR A 85 -8.99 -10.10 4.93
CA THR A 85 -8.91 -10.45 3.51
C THR A 85 -8.18 -9.36 2.75
N VAL A 86 -7.15 -9.75 2.01
CA VAL A 86 -6.36 -8.88 1.13
C VAL A 86 -6.68 -9.23 -0.30
N THR A 87 -7.01 -8.23 -1.12
CA THR A 87 -7.28 -8.39 -2.56
C THR A 87 -6.31 -7.55 -3.38
N ALA A 88 -5.54 -8.19 -4.26
CA ALA A 88 -4.69 -7.56 -5.25
C ALA A 88 -5.38 -7.67 -6.63
N PRO A 89 -5.70 -6.56 -7.32
CA PRO A 89 -6.56 -6.55 -8.50
C PRO A 89 -5.80 -6.93 -9.79
N ILE A 90 -4.92 -7.92 -9.73
CA ILE A 90 -4.27 -8.47 -10.91
C ILE A 90 -4.78 -9.89 -11.17
N GLY A 91 -5.01 -10.24 -12.44
CA GLY A 91 -5.55 -11.54 -12.86
C GLY A 91 -4.60 -12.73 -12.68
N THR A 92 -3.59 -12.61 -11.81
CA THR A 92 -2.57 -13.62 -11.49
C THR A 92 -2.08 -13.45 -10.04
N SER A 93 -1.14 -14.29 -9.60
CA SER A 93 -0.52 -14.19 -8.27
C SER A 93 0.36 -12.93 -8.10
N SER A 94 0.19 -12.22 -6.97
CA SER A 94 1.08 -11.17 -6.49
C SER A 94 1.95 -11.66 -5.35
N LEU A 95 3.22 -11.26 -5.32
CA LEU A 95 4.03 -11.31 -4.10
C LEU A 95 3.72 -10.08 -3.24
N LEU A 96 3.27 -10.31 -2.00
CA LEU A 96 3.01 -9.27 -1.01
C LEU A 96 3.90 -9.48 0.21
N GLU A 97 4.34 -8.39 0.82
CA GLU A 97 5.02 -8.38 2.11
C GLU A 97 4.06 -7.83 3.17
N LEU A 98 3.80 -8.60 4.23
CA LEU A 98 2.81 -8.29 5.25
C LEU A 98 3.46 -8.23 6.62
N TRP A 99 3.27 -7.13 7.35
CA TRP A 99 3.64 -7.06 8.75
C TRP A 99 2.57 -6.45 9.65
N LEU A 100 2.56 -6.85 10.91
CA LEU A 100 1.75 -6.20 11.94
C LEU A 100 2.44 -4.92 12.42
N ALA A 101 1.67 -3.85 12.54
CA ALA A 101 2.09 -2.55 13.02
C ALA A 101 1.20 -2.07 14.17
N ASP A 102 1.75 -1.26 15.07
CA ASP A 102 1.01 -0.68 16.20
C ASP A 102 0.15 0.54 15.81
N GLY A 103 0.34 1.06 14.58
CA GLY A 103 -0.40 2.19 14.06
C GLY A 103 -0.23 2.35 12.54
N PRO A 104 -1.11 3.14 11.89
CA PRO A 104 -0.95 3.48 10.48
C PRO A 104 0.33 4.30 10.26
N GLY A 105 1.12 3.94 9.26
CA GLY A 105 2.46 4.52 9.03
C GLY A 105 3.56 3.94 9.94
N GLY A 106 3.22 3.04 10.86
CA GLY A 106 4.16 2.39 11.77
C GLY A 106 4.94 1.23 11.14
N GLY A 107 6.14 0.99 11.66
CA GLY A 107 6.92 -0.19 11.33
C GLY A 107 6.39 -1.47 12.00
N LEU A 108 7.22 -2.52 11.94
CA LEU A 108 6.95 -3.80 12.59
C LEU A 108 6.67 -3.63 14.10
N THR A 109 5.57 -4.19 14.58
CA THR A 109 5.22 -4.19 16.00
C THR A 109 6.23 -4.95 16.84
N THR A 110 6.43 -4.49 18.07
CA THR A 110 7.28 -5.18 19.05
C THR A 110 6.59 -6.40 19.66
N LEU A 111 5.26 -6.36 19.82
CA LEU A 111 4.47 -7.42 20.47
C LEU A 111 3.90 -8.39 19.43
N ALA A 112 4.18 -9.69 19.57
CA ALA A 112 3.62 -10.70 18.69
C ALA A 112 2.21 -11.15 19.16
N PRO A 113 1.30 -11.46 18.23
CA PRO A 113 0.08 -12.20 18.54
C PRO A 113 0.40 -13.62 19.01
N THR A 114 -0.60 -14.29 19.59
CA THR A 114 -0.49 -15.70 19.97
C THR A 114 -0.42 -16.60 18.74
N GLY A 115 -1.11 -16.23 17.67
CA GLY A 115 -1.09 -16.99 16.42
C GLY A 115 -1.38 -16.14 15.20
N VAL A 116 -0.81 -16.54 14.07
CA VAL A 116 -1.20 -16.07 12.74
C VAL A 116 -1.32 -17.28 11.83
N THR A 117 -2.43 -17.39 11.12
CA THR A 117 -2.70 -18.48 10.18
C THR A 117 -3.15 -17.93 8.85
N PHE A 118 -2.68 -18.53 7.75
CA PHE A 118 -3.08 -18.17 6.41
C PHE A 118 -4.04 -19.23 5.88
N GLY A 119 -5.29 -18.83 5.65
CA GLY A 119 -6.33 -19.71 5.09
C GLY A 119 -6.33 -19.72 3.56
N VAL A 120 -5.88 -18.62 2.94
CA VAL A 120 -5.72 -18.48 1.49
C VAL A 120 -4.41 -17.72 1.21
N GLY A 121 -3.74 -18.08 0.11
CA GLY A 121 -2.41 -17.61 -0.22
C GLY A 121 -1.34 -18.56 0.29
N THR A 122 -0.12 -18.39 -0.21
CA THR A 122 1.03 -19.24 0.12
C THR A 122 2.09 -18.42 0.81
N VAL A 123 2.39 -18.75 2.07
CA VAL A 123 3.53 -18.16 2.78
C VAL A 123 4.81 -18.71 2.15
N LEU A 124 5.60 -17.83 1.54
CA LEU A 124 6.89 -18.19 0.97
C LEU A 124 7.99 -18.07 2.03
N GLU A 125 7.86 -17.08 2.91
CA GLU A 125 8.86 -16.78 3.93
C GLU A 125 8.20 -16.18 5.17
N THR A 126 8.62 -16.66 6.34
CA THR A 126 8.33 -16.01 7.63
C THR A 126 9.57 -15.24 8.04
N VAL A 127 9.57 -13.92 7.81
CA VAL A 127 10.70 -13.04 8.11
C VAL A 127 10.85 -12.84 9.62
N VAL A 128 9.72 -12.65 10.32
CA VAL A 128 9.65 -12.59 11.78
C VAL A 128 8.43 -13.35 12.25
N SER A 129 8.66 -14.38 13.08
CA SER A 129 7.59 -15.23 13.60
C SER A 129 6.47 -14.41 14.24
N GLY A 130 5.23 -14.76 13.88
CA GLY A 130 4.02 -14.11 14.39
C GLY A 130 3.71 -12.75 13.77
N LYS A 131 4.64 -12.09 13.04
CA LYS A 131 4.49 -10.66 12.74
C LYS A 131 4.90 -10.18 11.36
N HIS A 132 5.74 -10.91 10.62
CA HIS A 132 6.22 -10.46 9.30
C HIS A 132 6.39 -11.63 8.33
N TYR A 133 5.75 -11.53 7.17
CA TYR A 133 5.61 -12.60 6.20
C TYR A 133 5.77 -12.07 4.77
N ARG A 134 6.29 -12.93 3.89
CA ARG A 134 6.16 -12.78 2.45
C ARG A 134 5.21 -13.85 1.92
N VAL A 135 4.17 -13.40 1.25
CA VAL A 135 3.02 -14.24 0.91
C VAL A 135 2.68 -14.02 -0.55
N LEU A 136 2.54 -15.11 -1.27
CA LEU A 136 2.00 -15.12 -2.62
C LEU A 136 0.47 -15.19 -2.52
N THR A 137 -0.23 -14.29 -3.20
CA THR A 137 -1.69 -14.39 -3.32
C THR A 137 -2.09 -15.66 -4.07
N SER A 138 -3.31 -16.14 -3.87
CA SER A 138 -3.91 -17.13 -4.76
C SER A 138 -3.98 -16.62 -6.21
N GLU A 139 -4.30 -17.50 -7.16
CA GLU A 139 -4.51 -17.13 -8.58
C GLU A 139 -5.61 -16.07 -8.75
N ALA A 140 -6.58 -16.02 -7.83
CA ALA A 140 -7.63 -15.01 -7.79
C ALA A 140 -7.17 -13.66 -7.19
N GLY A 141 -5.89 -13.52 -6.83
CA GLY A 141 -5.35 -12.30 -6.22
C GLY A 141 -5.73 -12.12 -4.75
N VAL A 142 -6.08 -13.19 -4.02
CA VAL A 142 -6.58 -13.11 -2.65
C VAL A 142 -5.60 -13.71 -1.63
N ILE A 143 -5.50 -13.09 -0.45
CA ILE A 143 -4.93 -13.68 0.78
C ILE A 143 -5.98 -13.57 1.87
N ASP A 144 -6.09 -14.63 2.67
CA ASP A 144 -6.85 -14.61 3.92
C ASP A 144 -5.91 -14.94 5.07
N VAL A 145 -5.80 -14.00 6.00
CA VAL A 145 -4.96 -14.15 7.18
C VAL A 145 -5.80 -13.93 8.44
N SER A 146 -5.65 -14.84 9.39
CA SER A 146 -6.27 -14.75 10.71
C SER A 146 -5.20 -14.48 11.74
N VAL A 147 -5.48 -13.57 12.68
CA VAL A 147 -4.62 -13.23 13.81
C VAL A 147 -5.36 -13.56 15.08
N THR A 148 -4.73 -14.30 15.98
CA THR A 148 -5.29 -14.69 17.27
C THR A 148 -4.50 -14.06 18.41
N TYR A 149 -5.18 -13.41 19.34
CA TYR A 149 -4.57 -12.80 20.51
C TYR A 149 -5.57 -12.68 21.67
N PRO A 150 -5.29 -13.29 22.84
CA PRO A 150 -6.15 -13.17 24.00
C PRO A 150 -5.95 -11.79 24.67
N GLY A 151 -7.05 -11.06 24.80
CA GLY A 151 -7.12 -9.78 25.51
C GLY A 151 -7.01 -8.55 24.63
N THR A 152 -6.97 -7.37 25.26
CA THR A 152 -7.15 -6.11 24.55
C THR A 152 -5.88 -5.67 23.81
N ARG A 153 -5.97 -5.54 22.49
CA ARG A 153 -4.90 -4.99 21.63
C ARG A 153 -5.46 -4.37 20.37
N ALA A 154 -4.75 -3.38 19.85
CA ALA A 154 -5.00 -2.82 18.53
C ALA A 154 -3.76 -3.01 17.66
N TRP A 155 -3.96 -3.53 16.45
CA TRP A 155 -2.94 -3.60 15.41
C TRP A 155 -3.49 -3.18 14.06
N TYR A 156 -2.58 -3.06 13.11
CA TYR A 156 -2.85 -2.83 11.70
C TYR A 156 -1.99 -3.79 10.90
N TRP A 157 -2.55 -4.39 9.85
CA TRP A 157 -1.72 -5.03 8.84
C TRP A 157 -1.21 -3.98 7.87
N ALA A 158 0.11 -3.87 7.78
CA ALA A 158 0.77 -3.17 6.70
C ALA A 158 1.08 -4.18 5.59
N VAL A 159 0.64 -3.88 4.39
CA VAL A 159 0.81 -4.71 3.20
C VAL A 159 1.58 -3.91 2.17
N THR A 160 2.74 -4.40 1.75
CA THR A 160 3.53 -3.79 0.69
C THR A 160 3.36 -4.56 -0.61
N ARG A 161 3.10 -3.79 -1.67
CA ARG A 161 3.12 -4.25 -3.06
C ARG A 161 3.93 -3.25 -3.86
N LEU A 162 4.98 -3.71 -4.53
CA LEU A 162 5.83 -2.88 -5.39
C LEU A 162 6.33 -1.59 -4.69
N GLY A 163 6.73 -1.69 -3.42
CA GLY A 163 7.27 -0.57 -2.64
C GLY A 163 6.23 0.39 -2.06
N ARG A 164 4.93 0.22 -2.37
CA ARG A 164 3.84 0.99 -1.77
C ARG A 164 3.21 0.23 -0.60
N VAL A 165 3.11 0.90 0.53
CA VAL A 165 2.54 0.34 1.77
C VAL A 165 1.07 0.75 1.91
N TYR A 166 0.20 -0.22 2.17
CA TYR A 166 -1.21 -0.06 2.48
C TYR A 166 -1.44 -0.53 3.91
N TYR A 167 -2.26 0.20 4.68
CA TYR A 167 -2.62 -0.19 6.04
C TYR A 167 -4.08 -0.62 6.08
N SER A 168 -4.35 -1.73 6.75
CA SER A 168 -5.71 -2.21 6.96
C SER A 168 -6.48 -1.26 7.87
N PRO A 169 -7.82 -1.40 7.95
CA PRO A 169 -8.55 -0.98 9.13
C PRO A 169 -7.94 -1.58 10.42
N ARG A 170 -8.26 -0.98 11.57
CA ARG A 170 -7.78 -1.44 12.88
C ARG A 170 -8.28 -2.86 13.17
N LEU A 171 -7.36 -3.77 13.49
CA LEU A 171 -7.66 -5.06 14.11
C LEU A 171 -7.85 -4.78 15.60
N GLN A 172 -9.10 -4.80 16.05
CA GLN A 172 -9.46 -4.49 17.43
C GLN A 172 -9.80 -5.76 18.21
N PHE A 173 -8.87 -6.20 19.03
CA PHE A 173 -9.09 -7.27 20.03
C PHE A 173 -9.62 -6.66 21.31
N THR A 174 -10.63 -7.29 21.91
CA THR A 174 -11.35 -6.79 23.10
C THR A 174 -11.14 -7.65 24.33
#